data_AF-A0A0N8R709-F1
#
_entry.id   AF-A0A0N8R709-F1
#
_cell.length_a   1.000
_cell.length_b   1.000
_cell.length_c   1.000
_cell.angle_alpha   90.00
_cell.angle_beta   90.00
_cell.angle_gamma   90.00
#
_symmetry.space_group_name_H-M   'P 1'
#
loop_
_entity.id
_entity.type
_entity.pdbx_description
1 polymer ?
#
loop_
_entity_poly.entity_id
_entity_poly.type
_entity_poly.pdbx_seq_one_letter_code
_entity_poly.pdbx_strand_id
1 'polypeptide(L)'
;MTQLVPGANAPVAAGPLTVEIIYSPIADADIDVSAFLLTASGKVRGDQDMCFYGQKSVNGGALQQTEASAGRAVFSLDPSRLDSVIEKVALTATIYENKASFGSVSRLALNITGGIEADIPTSGMKETALILGEFYLRQGAWKFRCVAQGFAGGLEPLAKNFGVEVAAPQDEPAPAPA
;
A
#
# COMPACT_ATOMS: atom_id res chain seq x y z
N MET A 1 -21.87 -7.44 4.36
CA MET A 1 -20.42 -7.38 4.14
C MET A 1 -20.12 -8.12 2.84
N THR A 2 -19.18 -7.60 2.05
CA THR A 2 -18.75 -8.16 0.77
C THR A 2 -17.32 -8.65 0.94
N GLN A 3 -17.15 -9.97 0.98
CA GLN A 3 -15.82 -10.57 1.10
C GLN A 3 -15.18 -10.74 -0.28
N LEU A 4 -13.93 -10.32 -0.41
CA LEU A 4 -13.16 -10.38 -1.64
C LEU A 4 -11.97 -11.32 -1.47
N VAL A 5 -11.83 -12.23 -2.42
CA VAL A 5 -10.64 -13.06 -2.63
C VAL A 5 -9.72 -12.40 -3.65
N PRO A 6 -8.42 -12.77 -3.71
CA PRO A 6 -7.51 -12.27 -4.73
C PRO A 6 -8.10 -12.33 -6.15
N GLY A 7 -8.02 -11.22 -6.87
CA GLY A 7 -8.60 -11.02 -8.20
C GLY A 7 -10.02 -10.44 -8.20
N ALA A 8 -10.80 -10.62 -7.13
CA ALA A 8 -12.16 -10.11 -7.01
C ALA A 8 -12.21 -8.60 -6.77
N ASN A 9 -13.31 -7.96 -7.14
CA ASN A 9 -13.51 -6.52 -6.99
C ASN A 9 -14.96 -6.18 -6.62
N ALA A 10 -15.14 -5.05 -5.93
CA ALA A 10 -16.43 -4.51 -5.53
C ALA A 10 -16.51 -3.00 -5.82
N PRO A 11 -17.70 -2.44 -6.09
CA PRO A 11 -17.89 -0.99 -6.08
C PRO A 11 -17.65 -0.44 -4.66
N VAL A 12 -17.13 0.78 -4.56
CA VAL A 12 -16.97 1.48 -3.27
C VAL A 12 -17.99 2.60 -3.13
N ALA A 13 -18.26 3.05 -1.91
CA ALA A 13 -19.16 4.17 -1.67
C ALA A 13 -18.63 5.47 -2.31
N ALA A 14 -19.56 6.35 -2.70
CA ALA A 14 -19.20 7.71 -3.08
C ALA A 14 -18.85 8.52 -1.82
N GLY A 15 -17.69 9.18 -1.80
CA GLY A 15 -17.22 10.02 -0.70
C GLY A 15 -16.03 9.42 0.06
N PRO A 16 -15.72 9.96 1.26
CA PRO A 16 -14.59 9.52 2.07
C PRO A 16 -14.69 8.04 2.48
N LEU A 17 -13.59 7.34 2.32
CA LEU A 17 -13.40 5.93 2.63
C LEU A 17 -12.35 5.81 3.73
N THR A 18 -12.59 4.91 4.66
CA THR A 18 -11.61 4.43 5.61
C THR A 18 -11.16 3.06 5.16
N VAL A 19 -9.85 2.83 5.15
CA VAL A 19 -9.24 1.54 4.86
C VAL A 19 -8.39 1.14 6.04
N GLU A 20 -8.84 0.13 6.76
CA GLU A 20 -8.10 -0.48 7.84
C GLU A 20 -7.39 -1.72 7.30
N ILE A 21 -6.09 -1.82 7.58
CA ILE A 21 -5.24 -2.94 7.23
C ILE A 21 -4.80 -3.57 8.53
N ILE A 22 -5.14 -4.83 8.73
CA ILE A 22 -4.83 -5.61 9.93
C ILE A 22 -3.85 -6.69 9.54
N TYR A 23 -2.75 -6.81 10.28
CA TYR A 23 -1.74 -7.82 10.04
C TYR A 23 -1.17 -8.36 11.34
N SER A 24 -0.69 -9.61 11.32
CA SER A 24 0.04 -10.18 12.44
C SER A 24 1.48 -9.66 12.45
N PRO A 25 1.97 -9.10 13.56
CA PRO A 25 3.38 -8.75 13.70
C PRO A 25 4.30 -9.97 13.54
N ILE A 26 5.52 -9.74 13.06
CA ILE A 26 6.58 -10.75 12.98
C ILE A 26 7.60 -10.44 14.07
N ALA A 27 8.17 -11.47 14.70
CA ALA A 27 9.30 -11.27 15.61
C ALA A 27 10.51 -10.73 14.82
N ASP A 28 11.15 -9.68 15.35
CA ASP A 28 12.38 -9.08 14.81
C ASP A 28 12.29 -8.50 13.38
N ALA A 29 11.07 -8.29 12.86
CA ALA A 29 10.84 -7.66 11.56
C ALA A 29 9.61 -6.74 11.57
N ASP A 30 9.78 -5.56 10.99
CA ASP A 30 8.71 -4.57 10.85
C ASP A 30 8.01 -4.71 9.49
N ILE A 31 6.69 -4.49 9.50
CA ILE A 31 5.87 -4.41 8.29
C ILE A 31 5.45 -2.97 8.10
N ASP A 32 5.92 -2.37 7.02
CA ASP A 32 5.53 -1.04 6.60
C ASP A 32 4.37 -1.11 5.62
N VAL A 33 3.32 -0.34 5.89
CA VAL A 33 2.17 -0.21 5.00
C VAL A 33 2.19 1.16 4.36
N SER A 34 2.11 1.17 3.03
CA SER A 34 2.19 2.37 2.20
C SER A 34 1.08 2.39 1.16
N ALA A 35 0.84 3.56 0.57
CA ALA A 35 -0.13 3.76 -0.48
C ALA A 35 0.45 4.62 -1.61
N PHE A 36 0.10 4.31 -2.85
CA PHE A 36 0.63 4.98 -4.04
C PHE A 36 -0.52 5.52 -4.89
N LEU A 37 -0.49 6.80 -5.22
CA LEU A 37 -1.39 7.42 -6.19
C LEU A 37 -0.81 7.22 -7.60
N LEU A 38 -1.57 6.57 -8.46
CA LEU A 38 -1.10 6.11 -9.76
C LEU A 38 -1.97 6.70 -10.87
N THR A 39 -1.29 7.13 -11.92
CA THR A 39 -1.93 7.58 -13.16
C THR A 39 -2.47 6.40 -13.97
N ALA A 40 -3.12 6.67 -15.10
CA ALA A 40 -3.58 5.65 -16.06
C ALA A 40 -2.47 4.70 -16.53
N SER A 41 -1.20 5.13 -16.51
CA SER A 41 -0.06 4.27 -16.86
C SER A 41 0.36 3.31 -15.73
N GLY A 42 -0.31 3.37 -14.57
CA GLY A 42 0.05 2.59 -13.39
C GLY A 42 1.32 3.09 -12.69
N LYS A 43 1.70 4.35 -12.92
CA LYS A 43 2.92 4.96 -12.36
C LYS A 43 2.58 6.20 -11.54
N VAL A 44 3.40 6.48 -10.52
CA VAL A 44 3.36 7.76 -9.80
C VAL A 44 3.85 8.90 -10.70
N ARG A 45 3.53 10.15 -10.37
CA ARG A 45 4.14 11.32 -11.03
C ARG A 45 5.46 11.74 -10.37
N GLY A 46 5.75 11.19 -9.19
CA GLY A 46 6.91 11.50 -8.34
C GLY A 46 6.59 11.19 -6.87
N ASP A 47 7.53 11.48 -5.98
CA ASP A 47 7.47 11.13 -4.56
C ASP A 47 6.26 11.74 -3.83
N GLN A 48 5.73 12.86 -4.31
CA GLN A 48 4.52 13.50 -3.75
C GLN A 48 3.25 12.63 -3.82
N ASP A 49 3.26 11.58 -4.65
CA ASP A 49 2.15 10.64 -4.82
C ASP A 49 2.28 9.39 -3.93
N MET A 50 3.28 9.37 -3.04
CA MET A 50 3.55 8.25 -2.12
C MET A 50 3.15 8.60 -0.69
N CYS A 51 2.25 7.81 -0.10
CA CYS A 51 1.83 7.95 1.29
C CYS A 51 2.43 6.82 2.13
N PHE A 52 3.34 7.15 3.05
CA PHE A 52 4.08 6.21 3.89
C PHE A 52 4.41 6.86 5.24
N TYR A 53 5.13 6.15 6.13
CA TYR A 53 5.39 6.63 7.49
C TYR A 53 6.06 8.03 7.55
N GLY A 54 6.92 8.35 6.57
CA GLY A 54 7.61 9.64 6.45
C GLY A 54 6.81 10.73 5.72
N GLN A 55 5.76 10.35 4.97
CA GLN A 55 4.87 11.27 4.26
C GLN A 55 3.42 10.78 4.40
N LYS A 56 2.78 11.13 5.52
CA LYS A 56 1.47 10.57 5.91
C LYS A 56 0.27 11.21 5.21
N SER A 57 0.45 12.25 4.41
CA SER A 57 -0.63 12.95 3.72
C SER A 57 -0.16 13.40 2.35
N VAL A 58 -0.95 13.06 1.32
CA VAL A 58 -0.64 13.37 -0.08
C VAL A 58 -1.86 13.90 -0.82
N ASN A 59 -1.63 14.53 -1.98
CA ASN A 59 -2.66 15.12 -2.82
C ASN A 59 -3.62 16.04 -2.04
N GLY A 60 -3.05 16.99 -1.29
CA GLY A 60 -3.82 17.93 -0.46
C GLY A 60 -4.60 17.26 0.68
N GLY A 61 -4.23 16.05 1.08
CA GLY A 61 -4.94 15.26 2.09
C GLY A 61 -6.14 14.50 1.55
N ALA A 62 -6.22 14.27 0.24
CA ALA A 62 -7.16 13.31 -0.35
C ALA A 62 -6.83 11.87 0.07
N LEU A 63 -5.55 11.57 0.32
CA LEU A 63 -5.10 10.29 0.90
C LEU A 63 -4.20 10.57 2.11
N GLN A 64 -4.53 9.95 3.24
CA GLN A 64 -3.81 10.15 4.51
C GLN A 64 -3.68 8.85 5.29
N GLN A 65 -2.50 8.56 5.83
CA GLN A 65 -2.30 7.54 6.86
C GLN A 65 -2.64 8.13 8.22
N THR A 66 -3.77 7.74 8.79
CA THR A 66 -4.30 8.30 10.05
C THR A 66 -3.84 7.54 11.28
N GLU A 67 -3.51 6.26 11.13
CA GLU A 67 -3.02 5.40 12.19
C GLU A 67 -1.97 4.45 11.62
N ALA A 68 -0.87 4.25 12.36
CA ALA A 68 0.11 3.22 12.11
C ALA A 68 0.64 2.72 13.46
N SER A 69 0.41 1.45 13.74
CA SER A 69 0.85 0.76 14.95
C SER A 69 1.20 -0.69 14.62
N ALA A 70 1.84 -1.40 15.54
CA ALA A 70 2.20 -2.79 15.34
C ALA A 70 0.94 -3.64 15.06
N GLY A 71 0.85 -4.18 13.85
CA GLY A 71 -0.26 -5.03 13.42
C GLY A 71 -1.47 -4.29 12.83
N ARG A 72 -1.40 -2.95 12.69
CA ARG A 72 -2.51 -2.15 12.17
C ARG A 72 -2.06 -0.88 11.46
N ALA A 73 -2.64 -0.62 10.29
CA ALA A 73 -2.54 0.67 9.61
C ALA A 73 -3.92 1.12 9.14
N VAL A 74 -4.20 2.43 9.22
CA VAL A 74 -5.47 3.01 8.77
C VAL A 74 -5.20 4.16 7.82
N PHE A 75 -5.87 4.13 6.68
CA PHE A 75 -5.85 5.19 5.68
C PHE A 75 -7.24 5.82 5.54
N SER A 76 -7.28 7.14 5.41
CA SER A 76 -8.42 7.90 4.90
C SER A 76 -8.18 8.23 3.44
N LEU A 77 -9.16 7.95 2.58
CA LEU A 77 -9.12 8.21 1.15
C LEU A 77 -10.42 8.89 0.72
N ASP A 78 -10.34 10.08 0.11
CA ASP A 78 -11.46 10.73 -0.56
C ASP A 78 -11.20 10.78 -2.07
N PRO A 79 -11.77 9.83 -2.85
CA PRO A 79 -11.53 9.76 -4.28
C PRO A 79 -12.05 10.98 -5.06
N SER A 80 -12.97 11.77 -4.49
CA SER A 80 -13.52 12.98 -5.14
C SER A 80 -12.55 14.16 -5.11
N ARG A 81 -11.57 14.11 -4.20
CA ARG A 81 -10.54 15.14 -4.03
C ARG A 81 -9.24 14.81 -4.76
N LEU A 82 -9.15 13.62 -5.36
CA LEU A 82 -7.99 13.21 -6.14
C LEU A 82 -7.83 14.08 -7.40
N ASP A 83 -6.59 14.42 -7.74
CA ASP A 83 -6.29 15.01 -9.05
C ASP A 83 -6.84 14.10 -10.16
N SER A 84 -7.42 14.71 -11.19
CA SER A 84 -8.08 13.97 -12.28
C SER A 84 -7.19 13.01 -13.07
N VAL A 85 -5.87 13.17 -12.96
CA VAL A 85 -4.88 12.30 -13.58
C VAL A 85 -4.68 10.98 -12.80
N ILE A 86 -5.12 10.92 -11.55
CA ILE A 86 -5.02 9.73 -10.70
C ILE A 86 -6.22 8.83 -10.97
N GLU A 87 -5.94 7.64 -11.50
CA GLU A 87 -6.96 6.63 -11.81
C GLU A 87 -6.86 5.40 -10.92
N LYS A 88 -5.83 5.32 -10.08
CA LYS A 88 -5.60 4.18 -9.19
C LYS A 88 -4.92 4.59 -7.90
N VAL A 89 -5.29 3.94 -6.79
CA VAL A 89 -4.62 4.02 -5.50
C VAL A 89 -4.26 2.61 -5.06
N ALA A 90 -2.97 2.28 -5.06
CA ALA A 90 -2.50 0.96 -4.63
C ALA A 90 -2.13 0.98 -3.14
N LEU A 91 -2.55 -0.04 -2.39
CA LEU A 91 -2.17 -0.27 -1.00
C LEU A 91 -1.17 -1.43 -0.94
N THR A 92 -0.07 -1.22 -0.23
CA THR A 92 1.06 -2.15 -0.21
C THR A 92 1.54 -2.42 1.20
N ALA A 93 2.10 -3.59 1.41
CA ALA A 93 2.84 -3.92 2.63
C ALA A 93 4.25 -4.41 2.26
N THR A 94 5.26 -4.00 3.01
CA THR A 94 6.66 -4.38 2.80
C THR A 94 7.32 -4.75 4.13
N ILE A 95 8.09 -5.82 4.13
CA ILE A 95 8.88 -6.24 5.29
C ILE A 95 10.24 -5.52 5.23
N TYR A 96 10.52 -4.73 6.26
CA TYR A 96 11.74 -3.93 6.34
C TYR A 96 13.00 -4.81 6.26
N GLU A 97 14.00 -4.35 5.49
CA GLU A 97 15.29 -5.03 5.26
C GLU A 97 15.19 -6.49 4.76
N ASN A 98 14.03 -6.93 4.27
CA ASN A 98 13.79 -8.33 3.86
C ASN A 98 14.11 -9.34 4.98
N LYS A 99 13.97 -8.94 6.26
CA LYS A 99 14.29 -9.78 7.44
C LYS A 99 13.43 -11.03 7.57
N ALA A 100 12.25 -11.00 6.98
CA ALA A 100 11.30 -12.10 6.94
C ALA A 100 10.56 -12.11 5.59
N SER A 101 9.67 -13.08 5.40
CA SER A 101 8.78 -13.16 4.25
C SER A 101 7.31 -13.09 4.69
N PHE A 102 6.42 -12.74 3.76
CA PHE A 102 4.99 -12.72 4.06
C PHE A 102 4.46 -14.10 4.44
N GLY A 103 5.14 -15.21 4.08
CA GLY A 103 4.85 -16.55 4.60
C GLY A 103 4.86 -16.68 6.12
N SER A 104 5.53 -15.77 6.83
CA SER A 104 5.56 -15.71 8.30
C SER A 104 4.42 -14.90 8.91
N VAL A 105 3.61 -14.21 8.11
CA VAL A 105 2.47 -13.39 8.55
C VAL A 105 1.23 -14.25 8.61
N SER A 106 0.71 -14.58 9.79
CA SER A 106 -0.43 -15.50 9.95
C SER A 106 -1.78 -14.88 9.60
N ARG A 107 -1.91 -13.55 9.68
CA ARG A 107 -3.11 -12.81 9.25
C ARG A 107 -2.71 -11.56 8.51
N LEU A 108 -3.36 -11.30 7.37
CA LEU A 108 -3.27 -10.06 6.62
C LEU A 108 -4.61 -9.80 5.93
N ALA A 109 -5.27 -8.70 6.28
CA ALA A 109 -6.61 -8.40 5.78
C ALA A 109 -6.84 -6.89 5.65
N LEU A 110 -7.79 -6.51 4.81
CA LEU A 110 -8.27 -5.14 4.63
C LEU A 110 -9.76 -5.05 4.92
N ASN A 111 -10.16 -4.05 5.71
CA ASN A 111 -11.54 -3.66 5.94
C ASN A 111 -11.75 -2.26 5.38
N ILE A 112 -12.76 -2.08 4.53
CA ILE A 112 -13.03 -0.82 3.84
C ILE A 112 -14.45 -0.36 4.12
N THR A 113 -14.64 0.96 4.23
CA THR A 113 -15.97 1.59 4.31
C THR A 113 -16.95 0.99 3.31
N GLY A 114 -18.18 0.74 3.76
CA GLY A 114 -19.19 0.01 2.98
C GLY A 114 -19.18 -1.50 3.22
N GLY A 115 -18.35 -1.99 4.14
CA GLY A 115 -18.32 -3.37 4.58
C GLY A 115 -17.67 -4.31 3.56
N ILE A 116 -16.67 -3.82 2.82
CA ILE A 116 -15.82 -4.64 1.96
C ILE A 116 -14.69 -5.18 2.81
N GLU A 117 -14.49 -6.49 2.74
CA GLU A 117 -13.43 -7.19 3.46
C GLU A 117 -12.59 -7.96 2.45
N ALA A 118 -11.27 -7.93 2.58
CA ALA A 118 -10.37 -8.65 1.70
C ALA A 118 -9.30 -9.38 2.52
N ASP A 119 -9.29 -10.71 2.45
CA ASP A 119 -8.27 -11.54 3.07
C ASP A 119 -7.13 -11.79 2.07
N ILE A 120 -5.89 -11.57 2.52
CA ILE A 120 -4.69 -11.80 1.73
C ILE A 120 -4.06 -13.11 2.18
N PRO A 121 -4.14 -14.19 1.38
CA PRO A 121 -3.53 -15.46 1.74
C PRO A 121 -2.02 -15.33 1.68
N THR A 122 -1.35 -15.51 2.81
CA THR A 122 0.10 -15.33 2.96
C THR A 122 0.87 -16.64 3.02
N SER A 123 0.19 -17.75 3.31
CA SER A 123 0.82 -19.06 3.52
C SER A 123 1.68 -19.48 2.31
N GLY A 124 2.96 -19.79 2.57
CA GLY A 124 3.91 -20.22 1.55
C GLY A 124 4.51 -19.11 0.68
N MET A 125 4.13 -17.84 0.89
CA MET A 125 4.75 -16.70 0.20
C MET A 125 6.22 -16.55 0.60
N LYS A 126 7.06 -16.33 -0.40
CA LYS A 126 8.50 -16.05 -0.22
C LYS A 126 8.81 -14.57 -0.40
N GLU A 127 7.83 -13.81 -0.84
CA GLU A 127 7.90 -12.41 -1.15
C GLU A 127 7.98 -11.59 0.14
N THR A 128 8.67 -10.46 0.04
CA THR A 128 8.91 -9.54 1.16
C THR A 128 8.22 -8.20 0.93
N ALA A 129 7.50 -8.06 -0.20
CA ALA A 129 6.65 -6.93 -0.53
C ALA A 129 5.38 -7.44 -1.25
N LEU A 130 4.23 -6.84 -0.95
CA LEU A 130 2.93 -7.17 -1.53
C LEU A 130 2.18 -5.91 -1.96
N ILE A 131 1.49 -5.99 -3.10
CA ILE A 131 0.33 -5.15 -3.40
C ILE A 131 -0.89 -5.88 -2.83
N LEU A 132 -1.49 -5.31 -1.80
CA LEU A 132 -2.63 -5.87 -1.08
C LEU A 132 -3.89 -5.74 -1.94
N GLY A 133 -4.15 -4.53 -2.38
CA GLY A 133 -5.32 -4.19 -3.18
C GLY A 133 -5.18 -2.82 -3.79
N GLU A 134 -6.10 -2.50 -4.69
CA GLU A 134 -6.11 -1.22 -5.38
C GLU A 134 -7.53 -0.67 -5.50
N PHE A 135 -7.67 0.62 -5.24
CA PHE A 135 -8.81 1.38 -5.74
C PHE A 135 -8.49 1.76 -7.18
N TYR A 136 -9.45 1.62 -8.08
CA TYR A 136 -9.28 2.01 -9.46
C TYR A 136 -10.57 2.63 -10.01
N LEU A 137 -10.40 3.64 -10.87
CA LEU A 137 -11.48 4.31 -11.56
C LEU A 137 -11.85 3.50 -12.80
N ARG A 138 -13.13 3.15 -12.95
CA ARG A 138 -13.65 2.50 -14.14
C ARG A 138 -14.99 3.09 -14.52
N GLN A 139 -15.07 3.65 -15.73
CA GLN A 139 -16.30 4.26 -16.26
C GLN A 139 -16.89 5.32 -15.30
N GLY A 140 -16.03 6.14 -14.69
CA GLY A 140 -16.44 7.20 -13.77
C GLY A 140 -16.79 6.74 -12.35
N ALA A 141 -16.72 5.44 -12.05
CA ALA A 141 -16.96 4.91 -10.72
C ALA A 141 -15.69 4.26 -10.14
N TRP A 142 -15.40 4.56 -8.88
CA TRP A 142 -14.32 3.90 -8.15
C TRP A 142 -14.74 2.50 -7.72
N LYS A 143 -13.79 1.57 -7.79
CA LYS A 143 -13.95 0.19 -7.35
C LYS A 143 -12.71 -0.22 -6.56
N PHE A 144 -12.86 -1.14 -5.63
CA PHE A 144 -11.74 -1.77 -4.95
C PHE A 144 -11.53 -3.18 -5.51
N ARG A 145 -10.27 -3.57 -5.71
CA ARG A 145 -9.86 -4.91 -6.12
C ARG A 145 -8.89 -5.48 -5.09
N CYS A 146 -9.14 -6.70 -4.65
CA CYS A 146 -8.16 -7.48 -3.92
C CYS A 146 -7.12 -8.01 -4.93
N VAL A 147 -5.84 -7.70 -4.73
CA VAL A 147 -4.77 -8.01 -5.69
C VAL A 147 -3.91 -9.17 -5.19
N ALA A 148 -3.36 -9.05 -3.98
CA ALA A 148 -2.44 -10.03 -3.38
C ALA A 148 -1.25 -10.42 -4.28
N GLN A 149 -0.65 -9.44 -4.95
CA GLN A 149 0.51 -9.66 -5.82
C GLN A 149 1.80 -9.46 -5.03
N GLY A 150 2.67 -10.47 -5.01
CA GLY A 150 3.96 -10.40 -4.34
C GLY A 150 5.14 -10.02 -5.22
N PHE A 151 6.16 -9.46 -4.56
CA PHE A 151 7.42 -9.05 -5.15
C PHE A 151 8.57 -9.67 -4.36
N ALA A 152 9.34 -10.53 -5.02
CA ALA A 152 10.61 -11.02 -4.50
C ALA A 152 11.64 -9.89 -4.55
N GLY A 153 12.39 -9.67 -3.46
CA GLY A 153 13.39 -8.60 -3.35
C GLY A 153 12.88 -7.32 -2.67
N GLY A 154 11.63 -7.29 -2.23
CA GLY A 154 11.12 -6.28 -1.30
C GLY A 154 10.68 -4.97 -1.94
N LEU A 155 10.92 -3.86 -1.24
CA LEU A 155 10.43 -2.55 -1.62
C LEU A 155 10.97 -2.08 -2.97
N GLU A 156 12.24 -2.36 -3.31
CA GLU A 156 12.86 -1.89 -4.54
C GLU A 156 12.12 -2.35 -5.83
N PRO A 157 11.87 -3.66 -6.06
CA PRO A 157 11.12 -4.11 -7.24
C PRO A 157 9.67 -3.63 -7.24
N LEU A 158 9.03 -3.50 -6.06
CA LEU A 158 7.69 -2.94 -5.93
C LEU A 158 7.66 -1.45 -6.32
N ALA A 159 8.63 -0.67 -5.85
CA ALA A 159 8.77 0.75 -6.14
C ALA A 159 9.03 0.97 -7.65
N LYS A 160 9.93 0.19 -8.25
CA LYS A 160 10.18 0.18 -9.70
C LYS A 160 8.92 -0.17 -10.51
N ASN A 161 8.09 -1.09 -10.00
CA ASN A 161 6.80 -1.41 -10.60
C ASN A 161 5.87 -0.18 -10.67
N PHE A 162 5.95 0.74 -9.71
CA PHE A 162 5.22 2.01 -9.72
C PHE A 162 5.98 3.19 -10.33
N GLY A 163 7.20 2.97 -10.83
CA GLY A 163 8.02 4.01 -11.47
C GLY A 163 8.73 4.93 -10.48
N VAL A 164 8.86 4.49 -9.23
CA VAL A 164 9.66 5.17 -8.21
C VAL A 164 11.10 4.70 -8.35
N GLU A 165 12.02 5.65 -8.41
CA GLU A 165 13.44 5.37 -8.24
C GLU A 165 13.76 5.33 -6.74
N VAL A 166 14.07 4.16 -6.22
CA VAL A 166 14.60 4.06 -4.86
C VAL A 166 16.05 4.50 -4.94
N ALA A 167 16.36 5.69 -4.41
CA ALA A 167 17.74 6.11 -4.22
C ALA A 167 18.45 5.06 -3.36
N ALA A 168 19.64 4.63 -3.77
CA ALA A 168 20.50 3.85 -2.89
C ALA A 168 20.70 4.64 -1.59
N PRO A 169 20.78 3.98 -0.41
CA PRO A 169 21.12 4.68 0.82
C PRO A 169 22.38 5.51 0.56
N GLN A 170 22.27 6.82 0.73
CA GLN A 170 23.45 7.68 0.66
C GLN A 170 24.37 7.23 1.77
N ASP A 171 25.54 6.70 1.41
CA ASP A 171 26.67 6.62 2.33
C ASP A 171 26.83 8.01 2.96
N GLU A 172 26.54 8.10 4.26
CA GLU A 172 26.86 9.27 5.07
C GLU A 172 28.35 9.58 4.82
N PRO A 173 28.73 10.82 4.49
CA PRO A 173 30.14 11.14 4.28
C PRO A 173 30.88 10.86 5.58
N ALA A 174 31.83 9.93 5.55
CA ALA A 174 32.71 9.66 6.69
C ALA A 174 33.31 10.98 7.20
N PRO A 175 33.29 11.25 8.52
CA PRO A 175 33.86 12.49 9.05
C PRO A 175 35.34 12.56 8.68
N ALA A 176 35.74 13.68 8.09
CA ALA A 176 37.13 13.92 7.69
C ALA A 176 38.05 13.82 8.93
N PRO A 177 39.18 13.10 8.83
CA PRO A 177 40.14 13.06 9.93
C PRO A 177 40.77 14.44 10.14
N ALA A 178 40.89 14.83 11.42
CA ALA A 178 41.58 16.05 11.87
C ALA A 178 43.11 15.88 11.87
#